data_AF-A0A1A8LL95-F1
#
_entry.id   AF-A0A1A8LL95-F1
#
_cell.length_a   1.000
_cell.length_b   1.000
_cell.length_c   1.000
_cell.angle_alpha   90.00
_cell.angle_beta   90.00
_cell.angle_gamma   90.00
#
_symmetry.space_group_name_H-M   'P 1'
#
loop_
_entity.id
_entity.type
_entity.pdbx_description
1 polymer ?
#
loop_
_entity_poly.entity_id
_entity_poly.type
_entity_poly.pdbx_seq_one_letter_code
_entity_poly.pdbx_strand_id
1 'polypeptide(L)'
;VEFVDRYRVLMPGVKPAYKQEDLRGTCRRIAEAVLGRDDDWQMGKTKIFLKDHHDMLLEIERDKAITDKVILIQKVVRGFKDRSNFLKLRKSAMLVQKTWRGYHCRKNYG
;
A
#
# COMPACT_ATOMS: atom_id res chain seq x y z
N VAL A 1 -17.14 15.36 -7.31
CA VAL A 1 -15.77 15.05 -7.77
C VAL A 1 -14.89 14.74 -6.57
N GLU A 2 -14.79 15.69 -5.64
CA GLU A 2 -13.95 15.58 -4.43
C GLU A 2 -14.14 14.29 -3.61
N PHE A 3 -15.39 13.86 -3.37
CA PHE A 3 -15.67 12.64 -2.58
C PHE A 3 -15.01 11.38 -3.15
N VAL A 4 -15.14 11.12 -4.46
CA VAL A 4 -14.53 9.93 -5.09
C VAL A 4 -13.01 10.03 -5.04
N ASP A 5 -12.43 11.19 -5.35
CA ASP A 5 -10.97 11.32 -5.34
C ASP A 5 -10.39 11.13 -3.94
N ARG A 6 -11.10 11.59 -2.90
CA ARG A 6 -10.70 11.46 -1.50
C ARG A 6 -10.81 10.03 -0.97
N TYR A 7 -11.93 9.35 -1.24
CA TYR A 7 -12.27 8.08 -0.61
C TYR A 7 -12.12 6.84 -1.51
N ARG A 8 -11.77 6.98 -2.80
CA ARG A 8 -11.50 5.82 -3.69
C ARG A 8 -10.43 4.86 -3.16
N VAL A 9 -9.54 5.32 -2.28
CA VAL A 9 -8.53 4.50 -1.63
C VAL A 9 -9.11 3.36 -0.76
N LEU A 10 -10.37 3.49 -0.37
CA LEU A 10 -11.14 2.50 0.38
C LEU A 10 -11.63 1.35 -0.50
N MET A 11 -11.67 1.52 -1.82
CA MET A 11 -12.23 0.55 -2.75
C MET A 11 -11.23 0.19 -3.87
N PRO A 12 -10.80 -1.08 -3.96
CA PRO A 12 -9.93 -1.52 -5.04
C PRO A 12 -10.56 -1.29 -6.43
N GLY A 13 -9.76 -0.88 -7.41
CA GLY A 13 -10.20 -0.72 -8.80
C GLY A 13 -10.98 0.57 -9.10
N VAL A 14 -11.26 1.43 -8.11
CA VAL A 14 -11.90 2.72 -8.36
C VAL A 14 -10.90 3.72 -8.93
N LYS A 15 -11.09 4.06 -10.20
CA LYS A 15 -10.34 5.11 -10.91
C LYS A 15 -10.63 6.51 -10.32
N PRO A 16 -9.78 7.52 -10.57
CA PRO A 16 -10.08 8.91 -10.23
C PRO A 16 -11.42 9.39 -10.78
N ALA A 17 -12.03 10.38 -10.13
CA ALA A 17 -13.36 10.89 -10.43
C ALA A 17 -13.55 11.26 -11.92
N TYR A 18 -12.56 11.92 -12.52
CA TYR A 18 -12.62 12.35 -13.93
C TYR A 18 -12.60 11.19 -14.95
N LYS A 19 -12.33 9.96 -14.51
CA LYS A 19 -12.36 8.73 -15.32
C LYS A 19 -13.56 7.84 -15.01
N GLN A 20 -14.48 8.29 -14.17
CA GLN A 20 -15.69 7.54 -13.82
C GLN A 20 -16.81 7.86 -14.81
N GLU A 21 -17.40 6.83 -15.38
CA GLU A 21 -18.62 6.96 -16.19
C GLU A 21 -19.83 7.24 -15.30
N ASP A 22 -19.92 6.52 -14.16
CA ASP A 22 -20.95 6.73 -13.14
C ASP A 22 -20.33 7.22 -11.81
N LEU A 23 -20.19 8.54 -11.71
CA LEU A 23 -19.67 9.16 -10.49
C LEU A 23 -20.63 8.98 -9.31
N ARG A 24 -21.95 9.04 -9.54
CA ARG A 24 -22.96 8.98 -8.47
C ARG A 24 -23.05 7.58 -7.88
N GLY A 25 -23.10 6.54 -8.71
CA GLY A 25 -23.07 5.16 -8.26
C GLY A 25 -21.72 4.80 -7.62
N THR A 26 -20.62 5.39 -8.08
CA THR A 26 -19.31 5.22 -7.40
C THR A 26 -19.29 5.86 -6.01
N CYS A 27 -19.80 7.09 -5.85
CA CYS A 27 -19.98 7.69 -4.52
C CYS A 27 -20.84 6.80 -3.61
N ARG A 28 -21.97 6.30 -4.13
CA ARG A 28 -22.89 5.43 -3.38
C ARG A 28 -22.19 4.16 -2.92
N ARG A 29 -21.47 3.46 -3.79
CA ARG A 29 -20.76 2.22 -3.44
C ARG A 29 -19.71 2.43 -2.36
N ILE A 30 -18.97 3.54 -2.40
CA ILE A 30 -17.99 3.87 -1.36
C ILE A 30 -18.70 4.12 -0.02
N ALA A 31 -19.78 4.92 -0.02
CA ALA A 31 -20.55 5.19 1.18
C ALA A 31 -21.15 3.90 1.77
N GLU A 32 -21.82 3.08 0.96
CA GLU A 32 -22.39 1.80 1.39
C GLU A 32 -21.34 0.83 1.94
N ALA A 33 -20.11 0.84 1.40
CA ALA A 33 -19.03 -0.04 1.85
C ALA A 33 -18.50 0.31 3.25
N VAL A 34 -18.63 1.57 3.67
CA VAL A 34 -18.06 2.07 4.94
C VAL A 34 -19.15 2.36 5.97
N LEU A 35 -20.24 2.98 5.54
CA LEU A 35 -21.36 3.45 6.36
C LEU A 35 -22.56 2.50 6.30
N GLY A 36 -22.55 1.49 5.43
CA GLY A 36 -23.71 0.64 5.23
C GLY A 36 -24.87 1.34 4.49
N ARG A 37 -25.98 0.61 4.33
CA ARG A 37 -27.14 1.04 3.52
C ARG A 37 -28.24 1.74 4.33
N ASP A 38 -28.25 1.54 5.64
CA ASP A 38 -29.34 1.97 6.53
C ASP A 38 -28.95 3.17 7.43
N ASP A 39 -27.79 3.78 7.17
CA ASP A 39 -27.37 4.98 7.88
C ASP A 39 -28.04 6.24 7.31
N ASP A 40 -28.15 7.28 8.15
CA ASP A 40 -28.89 8.51 7.86
C ASP A 40 -28.21 9.47 6.87
N TRP A 41 -27.28 8.97 6.06
CA TRP A 41 -26.67 9.70 4.95
C TRP A 41 -27.56 9.68 3.71
N GLN A 42 -27.44 10.69 2.85
CA GLN A 42 -28.32 10.83 1.69
C GLN A 42 -27.57 11.16 0.42
N MET A 43 -27.97 10.52 -0.69
CA MET A 43 -27.46 10.83 -2.01
C MET A 43 -28.34 11.84 -2.73
N GLY A 44 -27.91 13.10 -2.78
CA GLY A 44 -28.55 14.15 -3.56
C GLY A 44 -28.38 14.00 -5.08
N LYS A 45 -28.82 15.02 -5.82
CA LYS A 45 -28.65 15.07 -7.29
C LYS A 45 -27.17 15.21 -7.68
N THR A 46 -26.44 16.06 -6.97
CA THR A 46 -25.06 16.44 -7.32
C THR A 46 -24.03 16.14 -6.23
N LYS A 47 -24.48 15.91 -4.98
CA LYS A 47 -23.62 15.74 -3.80
C LYS A 47 -24.19 14.67 -2.87
N ILE A 48 -23.31 14.12 -2.04
CA ILE A 48 -23.66 13.29 -0.89
C ILE A 48 -23.78 14.17 0.35
N PHE A 49 -24.78 13.89 1.19
CA PHE A 49 -25.00 14.56 2.47
C PHE A 49 -24.64 13.59 3.58
N LEU A 50 -23.71 14.02 4.43
CA LEU A 50 -23.17 13.25 5.54
C LEU A 50 -23.42 14.03 6.84
N LYS A 51 -23.57 13.30 7.94
CA LYS A 51 -23.44 13.87 9.28
C LYS A 51 -21.98 13.77 9.72
N ASP A 52 -21.62 14.52 10.76
CA ASP A 52 -20.23 14.58 11.24
C ASP A 52 -19.66 13.20 11.59
N HIS A 53 -20.47 12.33 12.19
CA HIS A 53 -20.03 10.98 12.54
C HIS A 53 -19.72 10.10 11.31
N HIS A 54 -20.43 10.27 10.20
CA HIS A 54 -20.12 9.57 8.95
C HIS A 54 -18.81 10.04 8.34
N ASP A 55 -18.57 11.36 8.34
CA ASP A 55 -17.33 11.92 7.80
C ASP A 55 -16.12 11.48 8.66
N MET A 56 -16.28 11.48 9.98
CA MET A 56 -15.28 10.92 10.91
C MET A 56 -14.96 9.45 10.60
N LEU A 57 -15.98 8.60 10.42
CA LEU A 57 -15.78 7.19 10.10
C LEU A 57 -15.06 6.99 8.76
N LEU A 58 -15.46 7.74 7.73
CA LEU A 58 -14.81 7.72 6.42
C LEU A 58 -13.33 8.12 6.49
N GLU A 59 -12.99 9.14 7.29
CA GLU A 59 -11.60 9.55 7.50
C GLU A 59 -10.77 8.52 8.26
N ILE A 60 -11.32 7.94 9.33
CA ILE A 60 -10.62 6.90 10.11
C ILE A 60 -10.27 5.71 9.21
N GLU A 61 -11.26 5.21 8.45
CA GLU A 61 -11.01 4.08 7.54
C GLU A 61 -10.07 4.48 6.40
N ARG A 62 -10.13 5.73 5.93
CA ARG A 62 -9.22 6.24 4.90
C ARG A 62 -7.79 6.26 5.39
N ASP A 63 -7.53 6.79 6.58
CA ASP A 63 -6.20 6.89 7.16
C ASP A 63 -5.62 5.51 7.46
N LYS A 64 -6.44 4.58 7.96
CA LYS A 64 -6.08 3.16 8.12
C LYS A 64 -5.69 2.52 6.79
N ALA A 65 -6.54 2.68 5.76
CA ALA A 65 -6.29 2.10 4.43
C ALA A 65 -5.06 2.71 3.74
N ILE A 66 -4.71 3.96 4.00
CA ILE A 66 -3.47 4.59 3.53
C ILE A 66 -2.28 4.02 4.29
N THR A 67 -2.39 3.95 5.62
CA THR A 67 -1.33 3.44 6.51
C THR A 67 -0.94 2.02 6.16
N ASP A 68 -1.92 1.13 5.95
CA ASP A 68 -1.67 -0.27 5.57
C ASP A 68 -0.90 -0.37 4.24
N LYS A 69 -1.27 0.46 3.25
CA LYS A 69 -0.56 0.52 1.96
C LYS A 69 0.87 1.03 2.13
N VAL A 70 1.08 2.06 2.95
CA VAL A 70 2.42 2.58 3.25
C VAL A 70 3.27 1.53 3.95
N ILE A 71 2.74 0.84 4.96
CA ILE A 71 3.44 -0.24 5.67
C ILE A 71 3.83 -1.36 4.70
N LEU A 72 2.94 -1.75 3.78
CA LEU A 72 3.25 -2.75 2.76
C LEU A 72 4.42 -2.33 1.88
N ILE A 73 4.41 -1.09 1.37
CA ILE A 73 5.50 -0.55 0.55
C ILE A 73 6.81 -0.54 1.36
N GLN A 74 6.77 -0.02 2.59
CA GLN A 74 7.95 0.03 3.46
C GLN A 74 8.50 -1.36 3.75
N LYS A 75 7.66 -2.35 4.03
CA LYS A 75 8.03 -3.75 4.27
C LYS A 75 8.77 -4.34 3.07
N VAL A 76 8.24 -4.16 1.86
CA VAL A 76 8.85 -4.66 0.63
C VAL A 76 10.20 -3.99 0.37
N VAL A 77 10.27 -2.66 0.50
CA VAL A 77 11.51 -1.90 0.28
C VAL A 77 12.61 -2.31 1.26
N ARG A 78 12.29 -2.40 2.57
CA ARG A 78 13.24 -2.83 3.59
C ARG A 78 13.74 -4.25 3.32
N GLY A 79 12.83 -5.18 3.04
CA GLY A 79 13.19 -6.57 2.71
C GLY A 79 14.09 -6.69 1.48
N PHE A 80 13.82 -5.92 0.43
CA PHE A 80 14.66 -5.89 -0.77
C PHE A 80 16.07 -5.36 -0.47
N LYS A 81 16.17 -4.25 0.28
CA LYS A 81 17.44 -3.65 0.68
C LYS A 81 18.29 -4.63 1.49
N ASP A 82 17.71 -5.23 2.52
CA ASP A 82 18.45 -6.10 3.44
C ASP A 82 18.90 -7.39 2.75
N ARG A 83 18.03 -8.00 1.93
CA ARG A 83 18.38 -9.17 1.12
C ARG A 83 19.52 -8.86 0.14
N SER A 84 19.45 -7.71 -0.54
CA SER A 84 20.49 -7.30 -1.49
C SER A 84 21.84 -7.12 -0.80
N ASN A 85 21.86 -6.47 0.36
CA ASN A 85 23.06 -6.29 1.17
C ASN A 85 23.63 -7.62 1.67
N PHE A 86 22.78 -8.51 2.19
CA PHE A 86 23.20 -9.83 2.64
C PHE A 86 23.83 -10.65 1.51
N LEU A 87 23.20 -10.70 0.34
CA LEU A 87 23.72 -11.45 -0.80
C LEU A 87 25.06 -10.88 -1.30
N LYS A 88 25.21 -9.55 -1.30
CA LYS A 88 26.48 -8.89 -1.62
C LYS A 88 27.58 -9.30 -0.64
N LEU A 89 27.32 -9.20 0.67
CA LEU A 89 28.28 -9.56 1.70
C LEU A 89 28.66 -11.05 1.63
N ARG A 90 27.66 -11.94 1.49
CA ARG A 90 27.88 -13.38 1.36
C ARG A 90 28.75 -13.71 0.15
N LYS A 91 28.49 -13.11 -1.01
CA LYS A 91 29.32 -13.32 -2.22
C LYS A 91 30.77 -12.89 -1.98
N SER A 92 31.00 -11.72 -1.39
CA SER A 92 32.34 -11.23 -1.06
C SER A 92 33.06 -12.15 -0.07
N ALA A 93 32.38 -12.57 1.00
CA ALA A 93 32.95 -13.48 2.00
C ALA A 93 33.33 -14.83 1.38
N MET A 94 32.46 -15.43 0.57
CA MET A 94 32.76 -16.69 -0.13
C MET A 94 33.95 -16.56 -1.07
N LEU A 95 34.08 -15.43 -1.78
CA LEU A 95 35.23 -15.16 -2.65
C LEU A 95 36.54 -15.12 -1.85
N VAL A 96 36.58 -14.34 -0.76
CA VAL A 96 37.76 -14.25 0.11
C VAL A 96 38.12 -15.62 0.68
N GLN A 97 37.13 -16.35 1.22
CA GLN A 97 37.33 -17.66 1.80
C GLN A 97 37.86 -18.68 0.77
N LYS A 98 37.29 -18.71 -0.45
CA LYS A 98 37.74 -19.60 -1.52
C LYS A 98 39.18 -19.28 -1.92
N THR A 99 39.50 -18.00 -2.10
CA THR A 99 40.84 -17.56 -2.48
C THR A 99 41.87 -17.91 -1.41
N TRP A 100 41.56 -17.66 -0.13
CA TRP A 100 42.43 -18.02 0.99
C TRP A 100 42.67 -19.53 1.07
N ARG A 101 41.61 -20.35 1.04
CA ARG A 101 41.74 -21.82 1.06
C ARG A 101 42.61 -22.31 -0.09
N GLY A 102 42.41 -21.78 -1.30
CA GLY A 102 43.24 -22.12 -2.45
C GLY A 102 44.71 -21.73 -2.27
N TYR A 103 44.98 -20.53 -1.75
CA TYR A 103 46.34 -20.07 -1.45
C TYR A 103 47.01 -20.94 -0.38
N HIS A 104 46.33 -21.19 0.74
CA HIS A 104 46.85 -21.96 1.86
C HIS A 104 47.20 -23.39 1.46
N CYS A 105 46.32 -24.07 0.70
CA CYS A 105 46.63 -25.38 0.14
C CYS A 105 47.93 -25.31 -0.67
N ARG A 106 48.04 -24.44 -1.67
CA ARG A 106 49.25 -24.32 -2.51
C ARG A 106 50.52 -24.02 -1.72
N LYS A 107 50.43 -23.22 -0.65
CA LYS A 107 51.58 -22.91 0.21
C LYS A 107 52.05 -24.11 1.04
N ASN A 108 51.14 -24.97 1.46
CA ASN A 108 51.45 -26.16 2.27
C ASN A 108 51.73 -27.41 1.42
N TYR A 109 51.49 -27.37 0.11
CA TYR A 109 52.02 -28.36 -0.83
C TYR A 109 53.47 -27.99 -1.17
N GLY A 110 54.36 -28.29 -0.24
CA GLY A 110 55.81 -28.07 -0.29
C GLY A 110 56.47 -28.71 0.90
#